data_AF-A0A0K9NJB1-F1
#
_entry.id   AF-A0A0K9NJB1-F1
#
_cell.length_a   1.000
_cell.length_b   1.000
_cell.length_c   1.000
_cell.angle_alpha   90.00
_cell.angle_beta   90.00
_cell.angle_gamma   90.00
#
_symmetry.space_group_name_H-M   'P 1'
#
loop_
_entity.id
_entity.type
_entity.pdbx_description
1 polymer ?
#
loop_
_entity_poly.entity_id
_entity_poly.type
_entity_poly.pdbx_seq_one_letter_code
_entity_poly.pdbx_strand_id
1 'polypeptide(L)'
;MASSMIVSSAPTMAARSSPAQTNKVAPFTGLKSSAAFPISRKMNADLSVLPSNGGRVSCMEVWPPEGLKKFETFSYLPTFTDEELIKEVDYLIRNGWVPCIEFAKDGFITREHGNTPGYYDGRYWTMWKLPMFGCTDATQVLAEVQECKKAYPEYFARIIGFDNKRQVQCVSFIAHKPTNYK
;
A
#
# COMPACT_ATOMS: atom_id res chain seq x y z
N MET A 1 -15.39 65.31 15.15
CA MET A 1 -14.50 64.22 14.73
C MET A 1 -15.24 63.38 13.71
N ALA A 2 -14.72 63.29 12.49
CA ALA A 2 -15.35 62.54 11.40
C ALA A 2 -15.12 61.04 11.59
N SER A 3 -16.20 60.24 11.54
CA SER A 3 -16.12 58.77 11.50
C SER A 3 -16.33 58.29 10.07
N SER A 4 -15.32 57.63 9.52
CA SER A 4 -15.33 56.97 8.21
C SER A 4 -15.76 55.52 8.37
N MET A 5 -16.75 55.08 7.60
CA MET A 5 -17.13 53.67 7.47
C MET A 5 -16.32 53.03 6.34
N ILE A 6 -15.52 52.01 6.67
CA ILE A 6 -14.80 51.19 5.69
C ILE A 6 -15.65 49.94 5.43
N VAL A 7 -16.19 49.84 4.21
CA VAL A 7 -16.79 48.62 3.66
C VAL A 7 -15.66 47.70 3.23
N SER A 8 -15.57 46.51 3.83
CA SER A 8 -14.60 45.48 3.45
C SER A 8 -15.25 44.50 2.47
N SER A 9 -14.70 44.40 1.27
CA SER A 9 -15.09 43.45 0.23
C SER A 9 -14.43 42.09 0.45
N ALA A 10 -15.22 41.03 0.43
CA ALA A 10 -14.73 39.65 0.53
C ALA A 10 -14.07 39.19 -0.79
N PRO A 11 -12.90 38.53 -0.77
CA PRO A 11 -12.35 37.90 -1.97
C PRO A 11 -13.06 36.57 -2.26
N THR A 12 -13.57 36.43 -3.48
CA THR A 12 -14.03 35.16 -4.04
C THR A 12 -12.82 34.32 -4.46
N MET A 13 -12.61 33.18 -3.80
CA MET A 13 -11.60 32.20 -4.18
C MET A 13 -12.12 31.37 -5.37
N ALA A 14 -11.58 31.61 -6.55
CA ALA A 14 -11.79 30.75 -7.71
C ALA A 14 -11.01 29.44 -7.52
N ALA A 15 -11.73 28.32 -7.43
CA ALA A 15 -11.14 26.98 -7.41
C ALA A 15 -10.44 26.70 -8.76
N ARG A 16 -9.10 26.63 -8.74
CA ARG A 16 -8.33 26.07 -9.86
C ARG A 16 -8.26 24.55 -9.68
N SER A 17 -9.15 23.83 -10.35
CA SER A 17 -8.98 22.40 -10.57
C SER A 17 -7.99 22.18 -11.71
N SER A 18 -6.84 21.57 -11.41
CA SER A 18 -5.96 21.01 -12.44
C SER A 18 -6.62 19.78 -13.03
N PRO A 19 -6.73 19.62 -14.37
CA PRO A 19 -7.28 18.41 -14.94
C PRO A 19 -6.27 17.26 -14.79
N ALA A 20 -6.72 16.14 -14.22
CA ALA A 20 -5.98 14.89 -14.25
C ALA A 20 -5.85 14.43 -15.72
N GLN A 21 -4.63 14.19 -16.19
CA GLN A 21 -4.39 13.55 -17.48
C GLN A 21 -4.86 12.10 -17.40
N THR A 22 -6.09 11.86 -17.87
CA THR A 22 -6.60 10.52 -18.11
C THR A 22 -5.83 9.94 -19.29
N ASN A 23 -4.99 8.93 -19.07
CA ASN A 23 -4.49 8.10 -20.16
C ASN A 23 -5.70 7.33 -20.73
N LYS A 24 -6.34 7.90 -21.76
CA LYS A 24 -7.52 7.32 -22.38
C LYS A 24 -7.09 6.07 -23.16
N VAL A 25 -7.20 4.91 -22.54
CA VAL A 25 -7.23 3.65 -23.27
C VAL A 25 -8.56 3.63 -24.03
N ALA A 26 -8.50 3.40 -25.35
CA ALA A 26 -9.68 3.34 -26.20
C ALA A 26 -10.66 2.27 -25.67
N PRO A 27 -11.98 2.52 -25.68
CA PRO A 27 -12.96 1.53 -25.25
C PRO A 27 -12.86 0.30 -26.16
N PHE A 28 -12.70 -0.88 -25.55
CA PHE A 28 -12.75 -2.17 -26.25
C PHE A 28 -14.14 -2.35 -26.83
N THR A 29 -14.29 -2.10 -28.12
CA THR A 29 -15.48 -2.48 -28.88
C THR A 29 -15.43 -4.00 -29.04
N GLY A 30 -16.29 -4.69 -28.28
CA GLY A 30 -16.31 -6.15 -28.22
C GLY A 30 -16.34 -6.84 -29.58
N LEU A 31 -15.79 -8.05 -29.64
CA LEU A 31 -15.93 -8.93 -30.79
C LEU A 31 -17.43 -9.18 -31.05
N LYS A 32 -17.92 -8.69 -32.18
CA LYS A 32 -19.20 -9.14 -32.72
C LYS A 32 -19.04 -10.60 -33.15
N SER A 33 -19.57 -11.54 -32.36
CA SER A 33 -19.69 -12.94 -32.78
C SER A 33 -20.66 -13.02 -33.96
N SER A 34 -20.14 -13.04 -35.18
CA SER A 34 -20.85 -13.65 -36.31
C SER A 34 -20.58 -15.16 -36.24
N ALA A 35 -21.42 -15.88 -35.51
CA ALA A 35 -21.51 -17.33 -35.66
C ALA A 35 -22.10 -17.62 -37.05
N ALA A 36 -21.23 -17.78 -38.04
CA ALA A 36 -21.57 -18.43 -39.30
C ALA A 36 -20.56 -19.55 -39.48
N PHE A 37 -21.02 -20.79 -39.45
CA PHE A 37 -20.23 -21.94 -39.88
C PHE A 37 -20.42 -22.11 -41.40
N PRO A 38 -19.39 -21.92 -42.24
CA PRO A 38 -19.37 -22.55 -43.55
C PRO A 38 -18.43 -23.76 -43.52
N ILE A 39 -19.06 -24.91 -43.71
CA ILE A 39 -18.64 -26.08 -44.48
C ILE A 39 -17.19 -26.04 -45.00
N SER A 40 -16.44 -27.08 -44.59
CA SER A 40 -15.18 -27.60 -45.16
C SER A 40 -14.67 -26.92 -46.42
N ARG A 41 -13.57 -26.17 -46.28
CA ARG A 41 -12.58 -26.02 -47.35
C ARG A 41 -11.18 -26.01 -46.74
N LYS A 42 -10.40 -27.05 -47.01
CA LYS A 42 -8.94 -27.03 -46.78
C LYS A 42 -8.36 -25.93 -47.67
N MET A 43 -8.01 -24.80 -47.07
CA MET A 43 -7.12 -23.83 -47.70
C MET A 43 -5.75 -23.98 -47.05
N ASN A 44 -4.71 -24.13 -47.89
CA ASN A 44 -3.33 -24.01 -47.48
C ASN A 44 -3.19 -22.72 -46.65
N ALA A 45 -3.02 -22.87 -45.34
CA ALA A 45 -2.88 -21.75 -44.43
C ALA A 45 -1.48 -21.18 -44.60
N ASP A 46 -1.32 -20.26 -45.56
CA ASP A 46 -0.17 -19.39 -45.59
C ASP A 46 -0.26 -18.44 -44.37
N LEU A 47 0.47 -18.82 -43.32
CA LEU A 47 0.53 -18.10 -42.04
C LEU A 47 1.28 -16.77 -42.14
N SER A 48 1.77 -16.38 -43.32
CA SER A 48 2.46 -15.10 -43.54
C SER A 48 1.55 -13.87 -43.42
N VAL A 49 0.23 -14.07 -43.44
CA VAL A 49 -0.78 -12.99 -43.32
C VAL A 49 -1.76 -13.27 -42.19
N LEU A 50 -1.24 -13.62 -41.01
CA LEU A 50 -2.03 -13.40 -39.80
C LEU A 50 -2.11 -11.89 -39.56
N PRO A 51 -3.28 -11.29 -39.30
CA PRO A 51 -3.37 -9.93 -38.82
C PRO A 51 -2.70 -9.85 -37.44
N SER A 52 -1.40 -9.56 -37.45
CA SER A 52 -0.68 -9.14 -36.26
C SER A 52 -1.19 -7.75 -35.93
N ASN A 53 -1.95 -7.64 -34.84
CA ASN A 53 -2.22 -6.33 -34.25
C ASN A 53 -0.84 -5.74 -33.94
N GLY A 54 -0.36 -4.81 -34.77
CA GLY A 54 1.02 -4.29 -34.77
C GLY A 54 1.46 -3.57 -33.48
N GLY A 55 0.71 -3.69 -32.39
CA GLY A 55 1.15 -3.40 -31.03
C GLY A 55 1.34 -4.72 -30.30
N ARG A 56 2.47 -4.90 -29.62
CA ARG A 56 2.64 -5.99 -28.64
C ARG A 56 1.55 -5.80 -27.58
N VAL A 57 0.39 -6.43 -27.76
CA VAL A 57 -0.66 -6.42 -26.76
C VAL A 57 -0.13 -7.31 -25.65
N SER A 58 0.43 -6.70 -24.60
CA SER A 58 0.75 -7.40 -23.36
C SER A 58 -0.57 -7.69 -22.64
N CYS A 59 -1.41 -8.54 -23.22
CA CYS A 59 -2.71 -8.91 -22.66
C CYS A 59 -2.58 -9.92 -21.51
N MET A 60 -1.37 -10.40 -21.24
CA MET A 60 -1.03 -11.24 -20.10
C MET A 60 0.26 -10.71 -19.48
N GLU A 61 0.15 -10.12 -18.30
CA GLU A 61 1.30 -9.76 -17.48
C GLU A 61 1.64 -10.93 -16.56
N VAL A 62 2.94 -11.16 -16.34
CA VAL A 62 3.43 -12.20 -15.43
C VAL A 62 3.78 -11.53 -14.11
N TRP A 63 3.25 -12.08 -13.01
CA TRP A 63 3.58 -11.57 -11.67
C TRP A 63 5.08 -11.70 -11.41
N PRO A 64 5.77 -10.64 -10.93
CA PRO A 64 7.20 -10.70 -10.70
C PRO A 64 7.55 -11.74 -9.61
N PRO A 65 8.43 -12.70 -9.89
CA PRO A 65 8.83 -13.71 -8.92
C PRO A 65 9.80 -13.17 -7.85
N GLU A 66 10.45 -12.03 -8.11
CA GLU A 66 11.48 -11.43 -7.27
C GLU A 66 11.24 -9.91 -7.11
N GLY A 67 11.89 -9.29 -6.12
CA GLY A 67 11.83 -7.84 -5.87
C GLY A 67 10.50 -7.31 -5.31
N LEU A 68 9.56 -8.20 -4.95
CA LEU A 68 8.25 -7.84 -4.41
C LEU A 68 7.87 -8.66 -3.16
N LYS A 69 8.82 -8.91 -2.25
CA LYS A 69 8.48 -9.57 -0.98
C LYS A 69 7.49 -8.72 -0.17
N LYS A 70 6.71 -9.41 0.67
CA LYS A 70 5.53 -8.86 1.33
C LYS A 70 5.67 -8.85 2.85
N PHE A 71 4.89 -7.99 3.49
CA PHE A 71 4.93 -7.69 4.92
C PHE A 71 3.52 -7.81 5.52
N GLU A 72 2.80 -8.85 5.14
CA GLU A 72 1.41 -9.10 5.55
C GLU A 72 0.44 -7.98 5.12
N THR A 73 -0.52 -7.63 5.97
CA THR A 73 -1.63 -6.70 5.70
C THR A 73 -1.14 -5.39 5.09
N PHE A 74 -1.85 -4.93 4.04
CA PHE A 74 -1.56 -3.74 3.22
C PHE A 74 -0.29 -3.78 2.35
N SER A 75 0.58 -4.77 2.47
CA SER A 75 1.86 -4.79 1.71
C SER A 75 1.74 -5.05 0.20
N TYR A 76 0.53 -5.32 -0.30
CA TYR A 76 0.21 -5.38 -1.73
C TYR A 76 -0.27 -4.03 -2.30
N LEU A 77 -0.64 -3.09 -1.43
CA LEU A 77 -1.02 -1.74 -1.83
C LEU A 77 0.24 -0.91 -2.13
N PRO A 78 0.08 0.25 -2.80
CA PRO A 78 1.11 1.27 -2.82
C PRO A 78 1.59 1.61 -1.41
N THR A 79 2.86 2.02 -1.27
CA THR A 79 3.41 2.47 0.01
C THR A 79 2.56 3.62 0.56
N PHE A 80 2.12 3.48 1.81
CA PHE A 80 1.34 4.51 2.46
C PHE A 80 2.13 5.81 2.63
N THR A 81 1.45 6.90 2.37
CA THR A 81 1.87 8.25 2.77
C THR A 81 1.73 8.42 4.28
N ASP A 82 2.41 9.42 4.84
CA ASP A 82 2.30 9.75 6.27
C ASP A 82 0.85 10.03 6.68
N GLU A 83 0.04 10.65 5.81
CA GLU A 83 -1.38 10.92 6.03
C GLU A 83 -2.23 9.64 6.09
N GLU A 84 -1.90 8.64 5.26
CA GLU A 84 -2.57 7.33 5.28
C GLU A 84 -2.17 6.53 6.51
N LEU A 85 -0.90 6.55 6.90
CA LEU A 85 -0.43 5.95 8.15
C LEU A 85 -1.16 6.53 9.37
N ILE A 86 -1.34 7.86 9.42
CA ILE A 86 -2.11 8.52 10.48
C ILE A 86 -3.55 8.00 10.52
N LYS A 87 -4.22 7.84 9.37
CA LYS A 87 -5.59 7.32 9.33
C LYS A 87 -5.70 5.89 9.84
N GLU A 88 -4.73 5.04 9.52
CA GLU A 88 -4.68 3.67 10.05
C GLU A 88 -4.44 3.66 11.55
N VAL A 89 -3.56 4.51 12.08
CA VAL A 89 -3.35 4.65 13.53
C VAL A 89 -4.60 5.21 14.22
N ASP A 90 -5.29 6.19 13.64
CA ASP A 90 -6.56 6.69 14.14
C ASP A 90 -7.61 5.57 14.19
N TYR A 91 -7.60 4.65 13.23
CA TYR A 91 -8.45 3.46 13.29
C TYR A 91 -8.12 2.59 14.52
N LEU A 92 -6.84 2.36 14.85
CA LEU A 92 -6.47 1.63 16.08
C LEU A 92 -7.01 2.35 17.33
N ILE A 93 -6.77 3.66 17.44
CA ILE A 93 -7.17 4.48 18.59
C ILE A 93 -8.69 4.50 18.77
N ARG A 94 -9.46 4.64 17.68
CA ARG A 94 -10.94 4.61 17.72
C ARG A 94 -11.51 3.28 18.20
N ASN A 95 -10.81 2.17 17.95
CA ASN A 95 -11.20 0.85 18.46
C ASN A 95 -10.75 0.60 19.91
N GLY A 96 -10.07 1.56 20.54
CA GLY A 96 -9.52 1.42 21.89
C GLY A 96 -8.34 0.45 21.96
N TRP A 97 -7.67 0.21 20.83
CA TRP A 97 -6.47 -0.64 20.77
C TRP A 97 -5.22 0.17 21.06
N VAL A 98 -4.21 -0.47 21.64
CA VAL A 98 -2.96 0.19 22.04
C VAL A 98 -1.93 0.05 20.92
N PRO A 99 -1.49 1.15 20.27
CA PRO A 99 -0.45 1.11 19.26
C PRO A 99 0.91 0.75 19.87
N CYS A 100 1.73 0.04 19.11
CA CYS A 100 3.13 -0.22 19.42
C CYS A 100 3.94 -0.27 18.12
N ILE A 101 5.22 0.05 18.21
CA ILE A 101 6.14 0.02 17.07
C ILE A 101 7.12 -1.13 17.28
N GLU A 102 7.40 -1.87 16.22
CA GLU A 102 8.45 -2.87 16.19
C GLU A 102 9.34 -2.67 14.98
N PHE A 103 10.62 -3.02 15.13
CA PHE A 103 11.61 -2.86 14.08
C PHE A 103 12.56 -4.05 14.01
N ALA A 104 13.04 -4.34 12.81
CA ALA A 104 13.97 -5.45 12.56
C ALA A 104 14.88 -5.16 11.37
N LYS A 105 16.11 -5.67 11.42
CA LYS A 105 17.02 -5.63 10.28
C LYS A 105 16.60 -6.66 9.23
N ASP A 106 16.27 -7.87 9.69
CA ASP A 106 15.77 -8.97 8.88
C ASP A 106 14.24 -9.03 9.00
N GLY A 107 13.55 -8.59 7.94
CA GLY A 107 12.08 -8.44 7.94
C GLY A 107 11.28 -9.71 7.62
N PHE A 108 11.92 -10.89 7.52
CA PHE A 108 11.30 -12.10 7.01
C PHE A 108 11.50 -13.30 7.92
N ILE A 109 10.52 -14.21 7.86
CA ILE A 109 10.55 -15.47 8.59
C ILE A 109 11.61 -16.41 8.02
N THR A 110 12.31 -17.10 8.91
CA THR A 110 13.25 -18.19 8.58
C THR A 110 12.93 -19.45 9.40
N ARG A 111 13.68 -20.53 9.19
CA ARG A 111 13.57 -21.79 9.96
C ARG A 111 14.97 -22.32 10.23
N GLU A 112 15.69 -21.63 11.10
CA GLU A 112 17.06 -21.96 11.50
C GLU A 112 17.07 -22.92 12.70
N HIS A 113 16.20 -22.67 13.68
CA HIS A 113 16.27 -23.35 14.99
C HIS A 113 15.23 -24.45 15.18
N GLY A 114 14.29 -24.60 14.24
CA GLY A 114 13.27 -25.63 14.30
C GLY A 114 12.44 -25.75 13.03
N ASN A 115 11.85 -26.92 12.81
CA ASN A 115 11.06 -27.22 11.62
C ASN A 115 9.73 -27.94 11.91
N THR A 116 9.31 -28.04 13.17
CA THR A 116 8.03 -28.61 13.57
C THR A 116 6.85 -27.76 13.09
N PRO A 117 5.64 -28.33 12.93
CA PRO A 117 4.44 -27.57 12.55
C PRO A 117 4.21 -26.37 13.47
N GLY A 118 4.01 -25.18 12.89
CA GLY A 118 3.78 -23.93 13.63
C GLY A 118 5.04 -23.23 14.15
N TYR A 119 6.24 -23.83 13.98
CA TYR A 119 7.50 -23.20 14.37
C TYR A 119 8.16 -22.46 13.19
N TYR A 120 8.50 -21.20 13.46
CA TYR A 120 9.15 -20.27 12.55
C TYR A 120 9.98 -19.26 13.34
N ASP A 121 11.18 -18.96 12.85
CA ASP A 121 12.06 -17.90 13.36
C ASP A 121 11.70 -16.56 12.70
N GLY A 122 12.10 -15.44 13.30
CA GLY A 122 11.88 -14.10 12.70
C GLY A 122 10.43 -13.58 12.74
N ARG A 123 9.51 -14.26 13.44
CA ARG A 123 8.14 -13.76 13.69
C ARG A 123 8.14 -12.51 14.58
N TYR A 124 8.96 -12.55 15.63
CA TYR A 124 9.14 -11.45 16.58
C TYR A 124 10.16 -10.46 16.05
N TRP A 125 9.81 -9.18 16.14
CA TRP A 125 10.71 -8.06 15.88
C TRP A 125 11.04 -7.36 17.21
N THR A 126 12.05 -6.48 17.20
CA THR A 126 12.43 -5.75 18.40
C THR A 126 11.41 -4.65 18.69
N MET A 127 10.94 -4.57 19.93
CA MET A 127 10.02 -3.51 20.36
C MET A 127 10.74 -2.16 20.40
N TRP A 128 10.12 -1.13 19.82
CA TRP A 128 10.55 0.25 19.98
C TRP A 128 9.88 0.86 21.22
N LYS A 129 10.68 1.19 22.23
CA LYS A 129 10.21 1.66 23.54
C LYS A 129 9.17 0.70 24.15
N LEU A 130 7.93 1.14 24.33
CA LEU A 130 6.82 0.38 24.93
C LEU A 130 5.52 0.66 24.15
N PRO A 131 4.49 -0.20 24.26
CA PRO A 131 3.16 0.13 23.76
C PRO A 131 2.68 1.47 24.31
N MET A 132 2.08 2.29 23.45
CA MET A 132 1.74 3.69 23.74
C MET A 132 0.40 3.77 24.49
N PHE A 133 0.38 3.27 25.73
CA PHE A 133 -0.81 3.26 26.58
C PHE A 133 -1.36 4.68 26.80
N GLY A 134 -2.68 4.84 26.62
CA GLY A 134 -3.34 6.13 26.78
C GLY A 134 -3.10 7.12 25.62
N CYS A 135 -2.45 6.71 24.53
CA CYS A 135 -2.29 7.55 23.35
C CYS A 135 -3.65 7.86 22.71
N THR A 136 -3.92 9.13 22.48
CA THR A 136 -5.15 9.64 21.84
C THR A 136 -4.87 10.40 20.54
N ASP A 137 -3.61 10.51 20.15
CA ASP A 137 -3.15 11.32 19.02
C ASP A 137 -2.23 10.49 18.12
N ALA A 138 -2.71 10.16 16.92
CA ALA A 138 -1.97 9.38 15.95
C ALA A 138 -0.66 10.03 15.49
N THR A 139 -0.55 11.37 15.57
CA THR A 139 0.68 12.06 15.19
C THR A 139 1.85 11.73 16.12
N GLN A 140 1.57 11.39 17.39
CA GLN A 140 2.59 10.92 18.34
C GLN A 140 3.18 9.57 17.91
N VAL A 141 2.32 8.64 17.45
CA VAL A 141 2.78 7.34 16.94
C VAL A 141 3.64 7.52 15.70
N LEU A 142 3.23 8.42 14.78
CA LEU A 142 4.03 8.71 13.60
C LEU A 142 5.38 9.36 13.97
N ALA A 143 5.41 10.27 14.94
CA ALA A 143 6.64 10.88 15.43
C ALA A 143 7.63 9.83 15.95
N GLU A 144 7.13 8.85 16.71
CA GLU A 144 7.93 7.72 17.19
C GLU A 144 8.46 6.82 16.05
N VAL A 145 7.67 6.62 14.98
CA VAL A 145 8.17 5.94 13.77
C VAL A 145 9.30 6.74 13.11
N GLN A 146 9.21 8.06 13.05
CA GLN A 146 10.29 8.90 12.51
C GLN A 146 11.55 8.87 13.39
N GLU A 147 11.40 8.84 14.72
CA GLU A 147 12.53 8.65 15.64
C GLU A 147 13.19 7.28 15.43
N CYS A 148 12.39 6.21 15.31
CA CYS A 148 12.88 4.86 15.02
C CYS A 148 13.65 4.83 13.69
N LYS A 149 13.09 5.43 12.63
CA LYS A 149 13.75 5.54 11.31
C LYS A 149 15.07 6.31 11.40
N LYS A 150 15.12 7.38 12.19
CA LYS A 150 16.33 8.18 12.38
C LYS A 150 17.42 7.41 13.13
N ALA A 151 17.04 6.64 14.15
CA ALA A 151 17.97 5.81 14.91
C ALA A 151 18.45 4.58 14.12
N TYR A 152 17.57 3.98 13.33
CA TYR A 152 17.79 2.73 12.60
C TYR A 152 17.35 2.85 11.13
N PRO A 153 18.09 3.60 10.29
CA PRO A 153 17.68 3.88 8.90
C PRO A 153 17.69 2.67 7.98
N GLU A 154 18.46 1.64 8.31
CA GLU A 154 18.58 0.39 7.53
C GLU A 154 17.63 -0.71 8.03
N TYR A 155 16.65 -0.38 8.88
CA TYR A 155 15.73 -1.35 9.49
C TYR A 155 14.32 -1.17 8.94
N PHE A 156 13.56 -2.28 8.90
CA PHE A 156 12.12 -2.22 8.73
C PHE A 156 11.47 -1.73 10.02
N ALA A 157 10.37 -0.99 9.91
CA ALA A 157 9.51 -0.68 11.05
C ALA A 157 8.05 -0.94 10.70
N ARG A 158 7.33 -1.58 11.63
CA ARG A 158 5.90 -1.86 11.53
C ARG A 158 5.15 -1.31 12.74
N ILE A 159 3.90 -0.92 12.52
CA ILE A 159 2.98 -0.54 13.57
C ILE A 159 2.08 -1.74 13.85
N ILE A 160 1.92 -2.05 15.12
CA ILE A 160 1.04 -3.11 15.61
C ILE A 160 0.03 -2.52 16.61
N GLY A 161 -1.09 -3.20 16.79
CA GLY A 161 -2.16 -2.79 17.71
C GLY A 161 -2.63 -3.94 18.58
N PHE A 162 -2.74 -3.72 19.88
CA PHE A 162 -3.20 -4.72 20.85
C PHE A 162 -4.59 -4.43 21.39
N ASP A 163 -5.43 -5.45 21.44
CA ASP A 163 -6.68 -5.44 22.18
C ASP A 163 -6.48 -6.18 23.51
N ASN A 164 -6.49 -5.42 24.61
CA ASN A 164 -6.27 -5.96 25.94
C ASN A 164 -7.44 -6.81 26.47
N LYS A 165 -8.66 -6.62 25.96
CA LYS A 165 -9.82 -7.42 26.34
C LYS A 165 -9.79 -8.78 25.69
N ARG A 166 -9.45 -8.82 24.40
CA ARG A 166 -9.32 -10.07 23.63
C ARG A 166 -7.97 -10.75 23.83
N GLN A 167 -6.99 -10.04 24.39
CA GLN A 167 -5.61 -10.51 24.61
C GLN A 167 -4.91 -10.94 23.32
N VAL A 168 -5.12 -10.17 22.25
CA VAL A 168 -4.55 -10.47 20.93
C VAL A 168 -3.99 -9.20 20.28
N GLN A 169 -2.99 -9.40 19.42
CA GLN A 169 -2.60 -8.39 18.45
C GLN A 169 -3.64 -8.38 17.31
N CYS A 170 -4.34 -7.27 17.16
CA CYS A 170 -5.43 -7.12 16.19
C CYS A 170 -4.95 -6.56 14.84
N VAL A 171 -3.82 -5.84 14.84
CA VAL A 171 -3.31 -5.16 13.64
C VAL A 171 -1.80 -5.32 13.55
N SER A 172 -1.30 -5.42 12.31
CA SER A 172 0.12 -5.33 11.95
C SER A 172 0.24 -4.83 10.52
N PHE A 173 0.91 -3.71 10.30
CA PHE A 173 1.23 -3.22 8.95
C PHE A 173 2.57 -2.50 8.91
N ILE A 174 3.23 -2.56 7.75
CA ILE A 174 4.54 -1.93 7.56
C ILE A 174 4.39 -0.40 7.49
N ALA A 175 5.25 0.31 8.21
CA ALA A 175 5.29 1.79 8.22
C ALA A 175 6.57 2.34 7.58
N HIS A 176 7.67 1.59 7.62
CA HIS A 176 8.93 1.97 6.99
C HIS A 176 9.66 0.77 6.40
N LYS A 177 10.24 0.96 5.21
CA LYS A 177 11.18 0.04 4.56
C LYS A 177 12.48 0.80 4.28
N PRO A 178 13.66 0.20 4.52
CA PRO A 178 14.93 0.86 4.30
C PRO A 178 15.16 1.13 2.81
N THR A 179 15.83 2.23 2.48
CA THR A 179 15.99 2.72 1.10
C THR A 179 16.70 1.73 0.18
N ASN A 180 17.61 0.93 0.73
CA ASN A 180 18.37 -0.07 -0.03
C ASN A 180 17.63 -1.40 -0.22
N TYR A 181 16.40 -1.51 0.29
CA TYR A 181 15.59 -2.69 0.16
C TYR A 181 14.97 -2.77 -1.25
N LYS A 182 15.47 -3.71 -2.06
CA LYS A 182 14.96 -4.05 -3.39
C LYS A 182 14.21 -5.38 -3.37
#